data_AF-A0A0B8P7Z6-F1
#
_entry.id   AF-A0A0B8P7Z6-F1
#
_cell.length_a   1.000
_cell.length_b   1.000
_cell.length_c   1.000
_cell.angle_alpha   90.00
_cell.angle_beta   90.00
_cell.angle_gamma   90.00
#
_symmetry.space_group_name_H-M   'P 1'
#
loop_
_entity.id
_entity.type
_entity.pdbx_description
1 polymer ?
#
loop_
_entity_poly.entity_id
_entity_poly.type
_entity_poly.pdbx_seq_one_letter_code
_entity_poly.pdbx_strand_id
1 'polypeptide(L)'
;MKTLVKHSYLEGSHSIFDYGCGRGDDLRELEAHGLDALGWDPNFRPDADLMKADIVNLGFVLNVIEDQDERLEALLKAWELADKFLVVSVMLANESYISQFKPYKDGIITSRNTFQKYYAQSEIKAHIERSLQEDAIAVAPGIFYIFKDKLEEQVYLQSKYKRHHKWKQLTTPEPRETTDTAKLTITKNQELFEGFWNRCLELGRIPANDEYEQSEKVRELVGSHKKVFNLLQQLYDTDEFEQARKREKKTYFFTLQWVCLKNVSHTLSNLKH
;
A
#
# COMPACT_ATOMS: atom_id res chain seq x y z
N MET A 1 -2.89 -3.16 8.08
CA MET A 1 -3.39 -2.22 7.04
C MET A 1 -2.36 -1.81 5.97
N LYS A 2 -1.28 -1.05 6.26
CA LYS A 2 -0.31 -0.61 5.21
C LYS A 2 0.32 -1.74 4.37
N THR A 3 0.53 -2.90 4.97
CA THR A 3 1.05 -4.08 4.25
C THR A 3 0.03 -4.61 3.22
N LEU A 4 -1.28 -4.47 3.47
CA LEU A 4 -2.32 -4.88 2.53
C LEU A 4 -2.26 -4.05 1.24
N VAL A 5 -2.08 -2.73 1.35
CA VAL A 5 -1.85 -1.85 0.19
C VAL A 5 -0.65 -2.31 -0.63
N LYS A 6 0.49 -2.56 0.03
CA LYS A 6 1.74 -2.96 -0.62
C LYS A 6 1.60 -4.26 -1.42
N HIS A 7 0.70 -5.13 -0.98
CA HIS A 7 0.43 -6.43 -1.58
C HIS A 7 -0.85 -6.45 -2.42
N SER A 8 -1.39 -5.28 -2.80
CA SER A 8 -2.55 -5.16 -3.70
C SER A 8 -3.85 -5.77 -3.16
N TYR A 9 -3.99 -5.88 -1.84
CA TYR A 9 -5.20 -6.40 -1.21
C TYR A 9 -6.30 -5.34 -0.99
N LEU A 10 -5.98 -4.05 -1.13
CA LEU A 10 -6.91 -2.92 -0.95
C LEU A 10 -7.33 -2.30 -2.30
N GLU A 11 -7.65 -3.13 -3.29
CA GLU A 11 -8.04 -2.71 -4.64
C GLU A 11 -9.56 -2.84 -4.90
N GLY A 12 -10.36 -3.11 -3.86
CA GLY A 12 -11.82 -3.21 -3.93
C GLY A 12 -12.37 -4.60 -4.29
N SER A 13 -11.49 -5.58 -4.49
CA SER A 13 -11.85 -6.98 -4.78
C SER A 13 -12.05 -7.85 -3.53
N HIS A 14 -11.82 -7.29 -2.35
CA HIS A 14 -11.87 -8.01 -1.07
C HIS A 14 -12.70 -7.22 -0.06
N SER A 15 -13.54 -7.91 0.67
CA SER A 15 -14.19 -7.40 1.88
C SER A 15 -13.20 -7.43 3.05
N ILE A 16 -13.28 -6.40 3.91
CA ILE A 16 -12.34 -6.20 5.02
C ILE A 16 -13.11 -6.06 6.32
N PHE A 17 -12.68 -6.77 7.35
CA PHE A 17 -13.19 -6.62 8.70
C PHE A 17 -12.07 -6.26 9.67
N ASP A 18 -12.18 -5.12 10.36
CA ASP A 18 -11.23 -4.66 11.37
C ASP A 18 -11.72 -5.01 12.78
N TYR A 19 -11.10 -6.04 13.38
CA TYR A 19 -11.43 -6.52 14.73
C TYR A 19 -10.63 -5.71 15.76
N GLY A 20 -11.34 -4.99 16.62
CA GLY A 20 -10.78 -4.00 17.54
C GLY A 20 -10.41 -2.68 16.85
N CYS A 21 -11.30 -2.18 15.99
CA CYS A 21 -11.07 -0.98 15.16
C CYS A 21 -10.95 0.33 15.96
N GLY A 22 -11.16 0.30 17.28
CA GLY A 22 -11.14 1.47 18.13
C GLY A 22 -12.15 2.53 17.66
N ARG A 23 -11.67 3.76 17.48
CA ARG A 23 -12.49 4.88 17.00
C ARG A 23 -12.79 4.83 15.49
N GLY A 24 -12.30 3.82 14.77
CA GLY A 24 -12.56 3.64 13.34
C GLY A 24 -11.96 4.74 12.47
N ASP A 25 -10.76 5.25 12.80
CA ASP A 25 -10.01 6.16 11.91
C ASP A 25 -9.62 5.43 10.62
N ASP A 26 -9.03 4.24 10.76
CA ASP A 26 -8.63 3.35 9.67
C ASP A 26 -9.82 2.93 8.79
N LEU A 27 -10.97 2.63 9.38
CA LEU A 27 -12.20 2.30 8.63
C LEU A 27 -12.69 3.46 7.75
N ARG A 28 -12.71 4.67 8.30
CA ARG A 28 -13.11 5.87 7.54
C ARG A 28 -12.20 6.12 6.33
N GLU A 29 -10.91 5.81 6.45
CA GLU A 29 -9.98 5.90 5.33
C GLU A 29 -10.29 4.85 4.25
N LEU A 30 -10.57 3.60 4.63
CA LEU A 30 -10.96 2.55 3.68
C LEU A 30 -12.27 2.88 2.96
N GLU A 31 -13.29 3.31 3.69
CA GLU A 31 -14.59 3.71 3.15
C GLU A 31 -14.46 4.89 2.18
N ALA A 32 -13.63 5.88 2.50
CA ALA A 32 -13.35 7.01 1.62
C ALA A 32 -12.67 6.61 0.29
N HIS A 33 -12.00 5.45 0.26
CA HIS A 33 -11.44 4.85 -0.94
C HIS A 33 -12.39 3.86 -1.64
N GLY A 34 -13.64 3.76 -1.20
CA GLY A 34 -14.67 2.91 -1.80
C GLY A 34 -14.48 1.42 -1.54
N LEU A 35 -13.77 1.05 -0.48
CA LEU A 35 -13.54 -0.34 -0.09
C LEU A 35 -14.68 -0.83 0.80
N ASP A 36 -15.05 -2.10 0.62
CA ASP A 36 -16.01 -2.79 1.49
C ASP A 36 -15.31 -3.13 2.82
N ALA A 37 -15.50 -2.26 3.81
CA ALA A 37 -14.81 -2.31 5.08
C ALA A 37 -15.78 -2.14 6.24
N LEU A 38 -15.70 -3.05 7.21
CA LEU A 38 -16.48 -3.03 8.44
C LEU A 38 -15.55 -3.23 9.63
N GLY A 39 -16.04 -2.96 10.83
CA GLY A 39 -15.28 -3.32 12.01
C GLY A 39 -16.05 -3.19 13.30
N TRP A 40 -15.50 -3.84 14.31
CA TRP A 40 -16.08 -3.98 15.63
C TRP A 40 -15.03 -3.62 16.68
N ASP A 41 -15.48 -3.08 17.81
CA ASP A 41 -14.62 -2.82 18.96
C ASP A 41 -15.45 -2.94 20.25
N PRO A 42 -14.97 -3.66 21.28
CA PRO A 42 -15.76 -3.88 22.48
C PRO A 42 -16.08 -2.61 23.28
N ASN A 43 -15.28 -1.55 23.13
CA ASN A 43 -15.44 -0.30 23.86
C ASN A 43 -16.03 0.82 23.02
N PHE A 44 -15.72 0.85 21.72
CA PHE A 44 -16.07 1.96 20.83
C PHE A 44 -17.19 1.62 19.85
N ARG A 45 -17.39 0.34 19.50
CA ARG A 45 -18.44 -0.13 18.59
C ARG A 45 -18.98 -1.52 19.03
N PRO A 46 -19.48 -1.66 20.26
CA PRO A 46 -19.88 -2.98 20.80
C PRO A 46 -21.10 -3.57 20.09
N ASP A 47 -21.99 -2.70 19.57
CA ASP A 47 -23.24 -3.08 18.92
C ASP A 47 -23.07 -3.42 17.43
N ALA A 48 -21.85 -3.34 16.89
CA ALA A 48 -21.60 -3.73 15.51
C ALA A 48 -21.63 -5.27 15.37
N ASP A 49 -22.22 -5.77 14.30
CA ASP A 49 -22.24 -7.21 14.05
C ASP A 49 -20.84 -7.73 13.70
N LEU A 50 -20.47 -8.85 14.32
CA LEU A 50 -19.29 -9.61 13.91
C LEU A 50 -19.63 -10.37 12.63
N MET A 51 -19.13 -9.87 11.50
CA MET A 51 -19.41 -10.43 10.17
C MET A 51 -18.15 -11.03 9.54
N LYS A 52 -18.37 -12.07 8.73
CA LYS A 52 -17.29 -12.66 7.94
C LYS A 52 -16.82 -11.71 6.84
N ALA A 53 -15.54 -11.76 6.52
CA ALA A 53 -14.93 -11.01 5.43
C ALA A 53 -13.75 -11.79 4.84
N ASP A 54 -13.38 -11.46 3.60
CA ASP A 54 -12.21 -12.06 2.96
C ASP A 54 -10.95 -11.86 3.80
N ILE A 55 -10.77 -10.65 4.32
CA ILE A 55 -9.59 -10.23 5.07
C ILE A 55 -10.01 -9.71 6.43
N VAL A 56 -9.57 -10.37 7.50
CA VAL A 56 -9.74 -9.84 8.87
C VAL A 56 -8.43 -9.24 9.35
N ASN A 57 -8.48 -8.03 9.92
CA ASN A 57 -7.35 -7.38 10.57
C ASN A 57 -7.54 -7.44 12.10
N LEU A 58 -6.60 -8.09 12.79
CA LEU A 58 -6.46 -8.08 14.24
C LEU A 58 -5.24 -7.23 14.61
N GLY A 59 -5.41 -5.92 14.50
CA GLY A 59 -4.34 -4.94 14.65
C GLY A 59 -4.14 -4.50 16.10
N PHE A 60 -3.03 -4.90 16.73
CA PHE A 60 -2.61 -4.48 18.07
C PHE A 60 -3.56 -4.86 19.24
N VAL A 61 -4.67 -5.53 18.95
CA VAL A 61 -5.65 -6.01 19.95
C VAL A 61 -5.00 -6.93 20.98
N LEU A 62 -4.18 -7.88 20.54
CA LEU A 62 -3.50 -8.82 21.44
C LEU A 62 -2.53 -8.11 22.40
N ASN A 63 -2.10 -6.90 22.09
CA ASN A 63 -1.19 -6.17 22.97
C ASN A 63 -1.92 -5.58 24.19
N VAL A 64 -3.23 -5.34 24.12
CA VAL A 64 -3.98 -4.59 25.14
C VAL A 64 -4.85 -5.45 26.04
N ILE A 65 -5.14 -6.69 25.65
CA ILE A 65 -5.93 -7.63 26.45
C ILE A 65 -5.05 -8.25 27.54
N GLU A 66 -5.44 -8.07 28.81
CA GLU A 66 -4.66 -8.49 29.97
C GLU A 66 -4.66 -10.01 30.19
N ASP A 67 -5.82 -10.62 29.98
CA ASP A 67 -6.01 -12.03 30.23
C ASP A 67 -5.51 -12.87 29.05
N GLN A 68 -4.90 -14.02 29.34
CA GLN A 68 -4.34 -14.89 28.30
C GLN A 68 -5.43 -15.67 27.55
N ASP A 69 -6.47 -16.10 28.26
CA ASP A 69 -7.57 -16.86 27.67
C ASP A 69 -8.44 -15.93 26.82
N GLU A 70 -8.68 -14.69 27.28
CA GLU A 70 -9.38 -13.67 26.48
C GLU A 70 -8.61 -13.31 25.20
N ARG A 71 -7.26 -13.25 25.26
CA ARG A 71 -6.43 -13.05 24.05
C ARG A 71 -6.56 -14.19 23.05
N LEU A 72 -6.53 -15.42 23.56
CA LEU A 72 -6.72 -16.60 22.72
C LEU A 72 -8.12 -16.58 22.08
N GLU A 73 -9.15 -16.26 22.85
CA GLU A 73 -10.51 -16.14 22.34
C GLU A 73 -10.63 -15.05 21.26
N ALA A 74 -10.02 -13.88 21.47
CA ALA A 74 -10.00 -12.81 20.46
C ALA A 74 -9.30 -13.25 19.17
N LEU A 75 -8.17 -13.97 19.28
CA LEU A 75 -7.46 -14.53 18.13
C LEU A 75 -8.33 -15.55 17.37
N LEU A 76 -8.98 -16.46 18.09
CA LEU A 76 -9.85 -17.49 17.49
C LEU A 76 -11.08 -16.87 16.83
N LYS A 77 -11.76 -15.91 17.48
CA LYS A 77 -12.90 -15.20 16.90
C LYS A 77 -12.53 -14.44 15.64
N ALA A 78 -11.42 -13.70 15.67
CA ALA A 78 -10.93 -13.00 14.48
C ALA A 78 -10.60 -13.98 13.34
N TRP A 79 -10.04 -15.16 13.67
CA TRP A 79 -9.80 -16.22 12.70
C TRP A 79 -11.08 -16.79 12.11
N GLU A 80 -12.13 -17.04 12.91
CA GLU A 80 -13.41 -17.56 12.45
C GLU A 80 -14.12 -16.63 11.45
N LEU A 81 -13.92 -15.31 11.59
CA LEU A 81 -14.46 -14.29 10.71
C LEU A 81 -13.73 -14.19 9.36
N ALA A 82 -12.49 -14.69 9.25
CA ALA A 82 -11.72 -14.59 8.02
C ALA A 82 -12.11 -15.68 7.02
N ASP A 83 -12.49 -15.33 5.80
CA ASP A 83 -12.76 -16.29 4.74
C ASP A 83 -11.50 -16.64 3.93
N LYS A 84 -10.62 -15.65 3.65
CA LYS A 84 -9.35 -15.91 2.96
C LYS A 84 -8.16 -15.91 3.89
N PHE A 85 -7.91 -14.82 4.63
CA PHE A 85 -6.78 -14.76 5.55
C PHE A 85 -6.94 -13.76 6.68
N LEU A 86 -6.24 -14.02 7.77
CA LEU A 86 -6.16 -13.16 8.94
C LEU A 86 -4.82 -12.41 8.94
N VAL A 87 -4.88 -11.12 9.25
CA VAL A 87 -3.72 -10.28 9.53
C VAL A 87 -3.61 -10.08 11.03
N VAL A 88 -2.51 -10.53 11.63
CA VAL A 88 -2.21 -10.26 13.04
C VAL A 88 -1.06 -9.27 13.12
N SER A 89 -1.27 -8.16 13.82
CA SER A 89 -0.21 -7.17 14.09
C SER A 89 -0.01 -7.00 15.58
N VAL A 90 1.24 -7.04 16.04
CA VAL A 90 1.60 -6.83 17.45
C VAL A 90 2.77 -5.88 17.61
N MET A 91 2.84 -5.24 18.78
CA MET A 91 4.03 -4.52 19.22
C MET A 91 5.13 -5.47 19.66
N LEU A 92 6.35 -5.25 19.16
CA LEU A 92 7.54 -5.96 19.58
C LEU A 92 8.36 -5.10 20.55
N ALA A 93 9.02 -5.74 21.51
CA ALA A 93 10.05 -5.10 22.32
C ALA A 93 11.09 -6.12 22.77
N ASN A 94 12.30 -5.64 23.08
CA ASN A 94 13.34 -6.44 23.72
C ASN A 94 13.28 -6.31 25.24
N GLU A 95 13.98 -7.20 25.95
CA GLU A 95 14.00 -7.23 27.41
C GLU A 95 14.53 -5.93 28.03
N SER A 96 15.50 -5.28 27.38
CA SER A 96 16.08 -4.00 27.82
C SER A 96 15.07 -2.85 27.80
N TYR A 97 14.14 -2.85 26.85
CA TYR A 97 13.04 -1.90 26.80
C TYR A 97 11.97 -2.25 27.84
N ILE A 98 11.59 -3.52 27.93
CA ILE A 98 10.53 -4.00 28.84
C ILE A 98 10.92 -3.77 30.31
N SER A 99 12.19 -3.97 30.67
CA SER A 99 12.69 -3.83 32.04
C SER A 99 12.58 -2.42 32.63
N GLN A 100 12.30 -1.41 31.80
CA GLN A 100 12.06 -0.02 32.23
C GLN A 100 10.66 0.18 32.83
N PHE A 101 9.75 -0.76 32.62
CA PHE A 101 8.36 -0.68 33.07
C PHE A 101 8.09 -1.62 34.24
N LYS A 102 6.99 -1.36 34.96
CA LYS A 102 6.53 -2.24 36.03
C LYS A 102 5.97 -3.55 35.42
N PRO A 103 6.54 -4.72 35.72
CA PRO A 103 5.98 -5.99 35.27
C PRO A 103 4.60 -6.23 35.85
N TYR A 104 3.68 -6.79 35.06
CA TYR A 104 2.34 -7.16 35.49
C TYR A 104 1.79 -8.30 34.63
N LYS A 105 1.41 -9.42 35.29
CA LYS A 105 1.10 -10.69 34.61
C LYS A 105 2.24 -11.05 33.64
N ASP A 106 1.93 -11.31 32.37
CA ASP A 106 2.90 -11.58 31.30
C ASP A 106 3.26 -10.31 30.47
N GLY A 107 2.79 -9.14 30.89
CA GLY A 107 3.05 -7.85 30.25
C GLY A 107 3.61 -6.81 31.22
N ILE A 108 3.36 -5.54 30.92
CA ILE A 108 3.78 -4.40 31.73
C ILE A 108 2.62 -3.43 31.98
N ILE A 109 2.77 -2.59 33.00
CA ILE A 109 1.94 -1.40 33.19
C ILE A 109 2.71 -0.18 32.69
N THR A 110 2.09 0.56 31.78
CA THR A 110 2.65 1.79 31.22
C THR A 110 2.59 2.94 32.24
N SER A 111 3.28 4.04 31.96
CA SER A 111 3.18 5.27 32.77
C SER A 111 1.77 5.87 32.81
N ARG A 112 0.91 5.52 31.86
CA ARG A 112 -0.51 5.90 31.82
C ARG A 112 -1.42 4.93 32.58
N ASN A 113 -0.83 3.99 33.34
CA ASN A 113 -1.53 2.98 34.13
C ASN A 113 -2.43 2.06 33.29
N THR A 114 -1.94 1.67 32.10
CA THR A 114 -2.61 0.69 31.23
C THR A 114 -1.73 -0.54 31.02
N PHE A 115 -2.35 -1.70 30.84
CA PHE A 115 -1.63 -2.92 30.46
C PHE A 115 -1.10 -2.85 29.02
N GLN A 116 0.07 -3.44 28.81
CA GLN A 116 0.58 -3.71 27.47
C GLN A 116 1.40 -5.01 27.48
N LYS A 117 1.04 -5.95 26.60
CA LYS A 117 1.91 -7.08 26.24
C LYS A 117 2.76 -6.71 25.03
N TYR A 118 4.08 -6.78 25.19
CA TYR A 118 5.00 -6.82 24.06
C TYR A 118 5.38 -8.27 23.75
N TYR A 119 5.74 -8.54 22.49
CA TYR A 119 6.12 -9.88 22.07
C TYR A 119 7.53 -9.91 21.48
N ALA A 120 8.20 -11.05 21.60
CA ALA A 120 9.28 -11.40 20.69
C ALA A 120 8.69 -11.91 19.36
N GLN A 121 9.38 -11.67 18.23
CA GLN A 121 8.92 -12.09 16.90
C GLN A 121 8.66 -13.61 16.83
N SER A 122 9.55 -14.43 17.40
CA SER A 122 9.42 -15.89 17.42
C SER A 122 8.31 -16.37 18.36
N GLU A 123 8.14 -15.71 19.50
CA GLU A 123 7.11 -16.00 20.50
C GLU A 123 5.71 -15.85 19.89
N ILE A 124 5.43 -14.68 19.29
CA ILE A 124 4.10 -14.44 18.71
C ILE A 124 3.83 -15.35 17.52
N LYS A 125 4.84 -15.61 16.68
CA LYS A 125 4.71 -16.55 15.56
C LYS A 125 4.30 -17.94 16.07
N ALA A 126 5.05 -18.49 17.03
CA ALA A 126 4.78 -19.81 17.57
C ALA A 126 3.42 -19.88 18.30
N HIS A 127 3.02 -18.80 18.97
CA HIS A 127 1.70 -18.71 19.60
C HIS A 127 0.56 -18.74 18.57
N ILE A 128 0.66 -17.95 17.51
CA ILE A 128 -0.34 -17.94 16.42
C ILE A 128 -0.44 -19.33 15.79
N GLU A 129 0.69 -19.92 15.39
CA GLU A 129 0.72 -21.21 14.68
C GLU A 129 0.14 -22.34 15.54
N ARG A 130 0.48 -22.36 16.84
CA ARG A 130 -0.07 -23.34 17.77
C ARG A 130 -1.57 -23.14 18.01
N SER A 131 -2.02 -21.90 18.08
CA SER A 131 -3.43 -21.59 18.40
C SER A 131 -4.34 -21.86 17.21
N LEU A 132 -3.89 -21.51 16.00
CA LEU A 132 -4.69 -21.62 14.78
C LEU A 132 -4.44 -22.93 14.00
N GLN A 133 -3.39 -23.68 14.34
CA GLN A 133 -2.95 -24.88 13.60
C GLN A 133 -2.66 -24.58 12.12
N GLU A 134 -2.15 -23.38 11.84
CA GLU A 134 -1.87 -22.87 10.50
C GLU A 134 -0.53 -22.13 10.49
N ASP A 135 0.18 -22.16 9.36
CA ASP A 135 1.46 -21.45 9.21
C ASP A 135 1.27 -19.93 9.22
N ALA A 136 2.14 -19.22 9.95
CA ALA A 136 2.11 -17.77 10.04
C ALA A 136 3.25 -17.15 9.23
N ILE A 137 2.91 -16.50 8.11
CA ILE A 137 3.90 -15.87 7.24
C ILE A 137 4.21 -14.46 7.75
N ALA A 138 5.43 -14.26 8.22
CA ALA A 138 5.93 -12.94 8.59
C ALA A 138 6.04 -12.04 7.33
N VAL A 139 5.28 -10.94 7.33
CA VAL A 139 5.24 -9.94 6.24
C VAL A 139 6.09 -8.72 6.59
N ALA A 140 6.14 -8.37 7.88
CA ALA A 140 6.97 -7.32 8.45
C ALA A 140 7.24 -7.64 9.94
N PRO A 141 8.13 -6.90 10.63
CA PRO A 141 8.28 -7.04 12.08
C PRO A 141 6.93 -6.86 12.79
N GLY A 142 6.52 -7.85 13.56
CA GLY A 142 5.26 -7.87 14.29
C GLY A 142 4.01 -8.05 13.43
N ILE A 143 4.12 -8.27 12.11
CA ILE A 143 2.97 -8.42 11.21
C ILE A 143 3.02 -9.78 10.50
N PHE A 144 1.95 -10.55 10.67
CA PHE A 144 1.80 -11.91 10.13
C PHE A 144 0.52 -12.03 9.31
N TYR A 145 0.62 -12.75 8.19
CA TYR A 145 -0.55 -13.24 7.45
C TYR A 145 -0.71 -14.73 7.71
N ILE A 146 -1.94 -15.14 7.99
CA ILE A 146 -2.32 -16.53 8.21
C ILE A 146 -3.42 -16.85 7.20
N PHE A 147 -3.11 -17.70 6.23
CA PHE A 147 -4.00 -17.97 5.11
C PHE A 147 -4.89 -19.18 5.37
N LYS A 148 -6.20 -18.95 5.36
CA LYS A 148 -7.24 -19.99 5.34
C LYS A 148 -7.43 -20.53 3.93
N ASP A 149 -7.45 -19.64 2.95
CA ASP A 149 -7.44 -19.98 1.53
C ASP A 149 -6.01 -20.27 1.05
N LYS A 150 -5.76 -21.55 0.76
CA LYS A 150 -4.46 -22.03 0.28
C LYS A 150 -4.13 -21.62 -1.15
N LEU A 151 -5.13 -21.30 -1.98
CA LEU A 151 -4.89 -20.70 -3.30
C LEU A 151 -4.38 -19.27 -3.15
N GLU A 152 -5.01 -18.49 -2.27
CA GLU A 152 -4.59 -17.12 -1.96
C GLU A 152 -3.17 -17.11 -1.34
N GLU A 153 -2.86 -18.08 -0.48
CA GLU A 153 -1.50 -18.28 0.05
C GLU A 153 -0.46 -18.49 -1.07
N GLN A 154 -0.77 -19.35 -2.05
CA GLN A 154 0.12 -19.59 -3.19
C GLN A 154 0.28 -18.34 -4.06
N VAL A 155 -0.80 -17.59 -4.31
CA VAL A 155 -0.75 -16.32 -5.05
C VAL A 155 0.16 -15.34 -4.32
N TYR A 156 0.00 -15.19 -3.02
CA TYR A 156 0.84 -14.34 -2.18
C TYR A 156 2.32 -14.76 -2.24
N LEU A 157 2.63 -16.04 -2.03
CA LEU A 157 4.00 -16.55 -2.07
C LEU A 157 4.63 -16.35 -3.45
N GLN A 158 3.92 -16.65 -4.54
CA GLN A 158 4.41 -16.40 -5.90
C GLN A 158 4.69 -14.91 -6.13
N SER A 159 3.81 -14.01 -5.67
CA SER A 159 4.03 -12.58 -5.81
C SER A 159 5.29 -12.11 -5.04
N LYS A 160 5.57 -12.73 -3.89
CA LYS A 160 6.75 -12.47 -3.06
C LYS A 160 8.04 -12.92 -3.77
N TYR A 161 8.03 -14.09 -4.42
CA TYR A 161 9.18 -14.59 -5.18
C TYR A 161 9.35 -13.90 -6.55
N LYS A 162 8.33 -13.21 -7.07
CA LYS A 162 8.38 -12.48 -8.35
C LYS A 162 9.14 -11.13 -8.30
N ARG A 163 9.71 -10.71 -7.17
CA ARG A 163 10.64 -9.56 -7.07
C ARG A 163 11.93 -10.01 -6.36
N HIS A 164 13.09 -10.25 -6.96
CA HIS A 164 13.71 -9.81 -8.21
C HIS A 164 14.28 -11.01 -8.99
N HIS A 165 13.76 -11.35 -10.17
CA HIS A 165 14.66 -11.85 -11.21
C HIS A 165 15.51 -10.66 -11.69
N LYS A 166 16.57 -10.35 -10.95
CA LYS A 166 17.81 -9.87 -11.55
C LYS A 166 18.43 -11.09 -12.25
N TRP A 167 17.81 -11.55 -13.34
CA TRP A 167 18.43 -12.54 -14.21
C TRP A 167 19.09 -11.82 -15.37
N LYS A 168 20.36 -11.49 -15.15
CA LYS A 168 21.35 -11.76 -16.19
C LYS A 168 21.57 -13.28 -16.19
N GLN A 169 20.85 -14.00 -17.05
CA GLN A 169 21.43 -15.17 -17.71
C GLN A 169 21.22 -15.00 -19.21
N LEU A 170 22.33 -15.05 -19.93
CA LEU A 170 22.49 -14.79 -21.36
C LEU A 170 22.11 -15.99 -22.25
N THR A 171 21.40 -16.98 -21.74
CA THR A 171 21.12 -18.22 -22.49
C THR A 171 19.84 -18.90 -21.99
N THR A 172 18.69 -18.65 -22.63
CA THR A 172 17.56 -19.58 -22.91
C THR A 172 16.43 -18.76 -23.60
N PRO A 173 15.72 -19.29 -24.62
CA PRO A 173 15.11 -18.50 -25.70
C PRO A 173 13.88 -17.67 -25.31
N GLU A 174 13.79 -16.47 -25.87
CA GLU A 174 12.72 -15.47 -25.69
C GLU A 174 11.36 -15.89 -26.29
N PRO A 175 10.22 -15.52 -25.68
CA PRO A 175 8.97 -15.31 -26.41
C PRO A 175 9.07 -13.95 -27.15
N ARG A 176 9.70 -13.95 -28.34
CA ARG A 176 9.72 -12.81 -29.27
C ARG A 176 8.44 -12.75 -30.10
N GLU A 177 7.32 -12.24 -29.59
CA GLU A 177 6.20 -11.93 -30.52
C GLU A 177 5.44 -10.62 -30.25
N THR A 178 5.41 -10.07 -29.01
CA THR A 178 4.58 -8.86 -28.74
C THR A 178 5.32 -7.52 -28.76
N THR A 179 6.64 -7.51 -28.53
CA THR A 179 7.42 -6.25 -28.51
C THR A 179 7.82 -5.77 -29.90
N ASP A 180 8.02 -6.67 -30.85
CA ASP A 180 8.46 -6.30 -32.20
C ASP A 180 7.32 -5.70 -33.04
N THR A 181 6.09 -6.19 -32.88
CA THR A 181 4.89 -5.60 -33.52
C THR A 181 4.61 -4.18 -33.03
N ALA A 182 4.77 -3.93 -31.72
CA ALA A 182 4.58 -2.60 -31.15
C ALA A 182 5.68 -1.61 -31.59
N LYS A 183 6.94 -2.05 -31.67
CA LYS A 183 8.05 -1.26 -32.22
C LYS A 183 7.84 -0.94 -33.71
N LEU A 184 7.42 -1.93 -34.51
CA LEU A 184 7.08 -1.75 -35.93
C LEU A 184 5.92 -0.76 -36.11
N THR A 185 4.94 -0.76 -35.21
CA THR A 185 3.80 0.18 -35.25
C THR A 185 4.23 1.62 -34.96
N ILE A 186 5.18 1.82 -34.04
CA ILE A 186 5.79 3.13 -33.78
C ILE A 186 6.59 3.60 -34.99
N THR A 187 7.46 2.74 -35.56
CA THR A 187 8.26 3.12 -36.74
C THR A 187 7.38 3.48 -37.94
N LYS A 188 6.23 2.82 -38.12
CA LYS A 188 5.27 3.14 -39.19
C LYS A 188 4.51 4.46 -38.98
N ASN A 189 4.36 4.91 -37.73
CA ASN A 189 3.61 6.11 -37.37
C ASN A 189 4.49 7.11 -36.60
N GLN A 190 5.74 7.26 -37.04
CA GLN A 190 6.78 7.95 -36.30
C GLN A 190 6.38 9.39 -35.93
N GLU A 191 5.81 10.16 -36.86
CA GLU A 191 5.37 11.54 -36.63
C GLU A 191 4.35 11.68 -35.49
N LEU A 192 3.41 10.73 -35.38
CA LEU A 192 2.39 10.72 -34.34
C LEU A 192 3.02 10.48 -32.95
N PHE A 193 3.93 9.52 -32.87
CA PHE A 193 4.58 9.16 -31.61
C PHE A 193 5.65 10.16 -31.19
N GLU A 194 6.33 10.81 -32.14
CA GLU A 194 7.20 11.96 -31.89
C GLU A 194 6.40 13.16 -31.38
N GLY A 195 5.23 13.44 -31.95
CA GLY A 195 4.32 14.47 -31.44
C GLY A 195 3.90 14.21 -29.99
N PHE A 196 3.55 12.96 -29.67
CA PHE A 196 3.23 12.56 -28.29
C PHE A 196 4.45 12.69 -27.35
N TRP A 197 5.64 12.29 -27.81
CA TRP A 197 6.88 12.39 -27.03
C TRP A 197 7.26 13.84 -26.74
N ASN A 198 7.20 14.71 -27.75
CA ASN A 198 7.45 16.15 -27.62
C ASN A 198 6.46 16.77 -26.64
N ARG A 199 5.19 16.36 -26.67
CA ARG A 199 4.20 16.82 -25.69
C ARG A 199 4.54 16.37 -24.27
N CYS A 200 5.07 15.16 -24.10
CA CYS A 200 5.58 14.70 -22.80
C CYS A 200 6.79 15.51 -22.32
N LEU A 201 7.69 15.90 -23.24
CA LEU A 201 8.85 16.75 -22.94
C LEU A 201 8.45 18.19 -22.59
N GLU A 202 7.45 18.76 -23.27
CA GLU A 202 6.91 20.09 -22.94
C GLU A 202 6.28 20.12 -21.54
N LEU A 203 5.49 19.10 -21.21
CA LEU A 203 4.78 19.02 -19.94
C LEU A 203 5.67 18.51 -18.78
N GLY A 204 6.76 17.80 -19.08
CA GLY A 204 7.56 17.10 -18.07
C GLY A 204 6.83 15.92 -17.39
N ARG A 205 5.65 15.55 -17.92
CA ARG A 205 4.77 14.48 -17.46
C ARG A 205 3.95 13.93 -18.63
N ILE A 206 3.29 12.79 -18.43
CA ILE A 206 2.39 12.21 -19.42
C ILE A 206 1.16 13.13 -19.58
N PRO A 207 0.77 13.50 -20.82
CA PRO A 207 -0.43 14.30 -21.05
C PRO A 207 -1.70 13.53 -20.68
N ALA A 208 -2.67 14.23 -20.10
CA ALA A 208 -4.05 13.77 -19.98
C ALA A 208 -4.72 13.66 -21.36
N ASN A 209 -5.89 13.03 -21.42
CA ASN A 209 -6.55 12.69 -22.69
C ASN A 209 -6.97 13.91 -23.52
N ASP A 210 -7.14 15.07 -22.89
CA ASP A 210 -7.50 16.36 -23.47
C ASP A 210 -6.28 17.28 -23.71
N GLU A 211 -5.11 16.90 -23.20
CA GLU A 211 -3.89 17.71 -23.28
C GLU A 211 -3.05 17.44 -24.54
N TYR A 212 -3.47 16.48 -25.38
CA TYR A 212 -2.87 16.15 -26.66
C TYR A 212 -3.94 15.82 -27.71
N GLU A 213 -3.95 16.58 -28.82
CA GLU A 213 -5.02 16.55 -29.83
C GLU A 213 -5.19 15.18 -30.49
N GLN A 214 -4.13 14.37 -30.57
CA GLN A 214 -4.14 13.06 -31.23
C GLN A 214 -4.16 11.88 -30.24
N SER A 215 -4.56 12.12 -28.99
CA SER A 215 -4.64 11.12 -27.91
C SER A 215 -5.46 9.89 -28.26
N GLU A 216 -6.60 10.06 -28.93
CA GLU A 216 -7.45 8.94 -29.37
C GLU A 216 -6.71 8.04 -30.37
N LYS A 217 -6.00 8.61 -31.34
CA LYS A 217 -5.23 7.87 -32.37
C LYS A 217 -4.06 7.10 -31.76
N VAL A 218 -3.36 7.70 -30.81
CA VAL A 218 -2.27 7.06 -30.06
C VAL A 218 -2.80 5.87 -29.25
N ARG A 219 -3.99 6.02 -28.66
CA ARG A 219 -4.63 4.98 -27.86
C ARG A 219 -5.15 3.81 -28.68
N GLU A 220 -5.65 4.08 -29.87
CA GLU A 220 -6.11 3.06 -30.81
C GLU A 220 -4.96 2.15 -31.30
N LEU A 221 -3.78 2.74 -31.55
CA LEU A 221 -2.64 2.00 -32.13
C LEU A 221 -1.86 1.14 -31.13
N VAL A 222 -1.67 1.62 -29.89
CA VAL A 222 -0.77 0.96 -28.91
C VAL A 222 -1.45 0.70 -27.56
N GLY A 223 -2.55 1.39 -27.26
CA GLY A 223 -3.27 1.36 -25.99
C GLY A 223 -3.00 2.61 -25.14
N SER A 224 -3.14 2.52 -23.81
CA SER A 224 -3.05 3.70 -22.92
C SER A 224 -1.82 4.60 -23.13
N HIS A 225 -1.94 5.91 -22.87
CA HIS A 225 -0.82 6.87 -22.87
C HIS A 225 0.38 6.41 -22.04
N LYS A 226 0.13 5.71 -20.92
CA LYS A 226 1.19 5.14 -20.08
C LYS A 226 1.98 4.04 -20.78
N LYS A 227 1.29 3.19 -21.53
CA LYS A 227 1.90 2.12 -22.33
C LYS A 227 2.70 2.70 -23.50
N VAL A 228 2.17 3.73 -24.15
CA VAL A 228 2.87 4.48 -25.21
C VAL A 228 4.13 5.15 -24.67
N PHE A 229 4.01 5.88 -23.55
CA PHE A 229 5.13 6.53 -22.90
C PHE A 229 6.25 5.53 -22.52
N ASN A 230 5.90 4.40 -21.90
CA ASN A 230 6.88 3.37 -21.54
C ASN A 230 7.59 2.78 -22.78
N LEU A 231 6.90 2.66 -23.91
CA LEU A 231 7.47 2.14 -25.14
C LEU A 231 8.39 3.16 -25.81
N LEU A 232 8.04 4.45 -25.75
CA LEU A 232 8.89 5.54 -26.24
C LEU A 232 10.12 5.75 -25.36
N GLN A 233 10.04 5.56 -24.04
CA GLN A 233 11.22 5.58 -23.15
C GLN A 233 12.25 4.49 -23.47
N GLN A 234 11.86 3.42 -24.19
CA GLN A 234 12.78 2.39 -24.65
C GLN A 234 13.43 2.73 -26.00
N LEU A 235 12.88 3.71 -26.73
CA LEU A 235 13.31 4.11 -28.08
C LEU A 235 14.06 5.46 -28.07
N TYR A 236 13.70 6.37 -27.17
CA TYR A 236 14.29 7.70 -27.02
C TYR A 236 15.11 7.80 -25.74
N ASP A 237 16.16 8.62 -25.77
CA ASP A 237 17.04 8.84 -24.63
C ASP A 237 16.27 9.49 -23.47
N THR A 238 16.31 8.83 -22.30
CA THR A 238 15.56 9.25 -21.10
C THR A 238 16.14 10.48 -20.42
N ASP A 239 17.37 10.88 -20.78
CA ASP A 239 18.06 12.02 -20.18
C ASP A 239 17.37 13.37 -20.49
N GLU A 240 16.77 13.52 -21.67
CA GLU A 240 16.02 14.74 -22.04
C GLU A 240 14.71 14.87 -21.25
N PHE A 241 14.02 13.76 -21.00
CA PHE A 241 12.78 13.75 -20.21
C PHE A 241 13.05 14.04 -18.73
N GLU A 242 14.14 13.52 -18.17
CA GLU A 242 14.54 13.87 -16.80
C GLU A 242 14.89 15.35 -16.65
N GLN A 243 15.50 15.95 -17.66
CA GLN A 243 15.79 17.39 -17.68
C GLN A 243 14.52 18.22 -17.80
N ALA A 244 13.57 17.83 -18.66
CA ALA A 244 12.25 18.47 -18.78
C ALA A 244 11.47 18.43 -17.45
N ARG A 245 11.42 17.27 -16.79
CA ARG A 245 10.80 17.08 -15.47
C ARG A 245 11.44 17.96 -14.38
N LYS A 246 12.76 18.22 -14.47
CA LYS A 246 13.47 19.14 -13.57
C LYS A 246 13.17 20.62 -13.87
N ARG A 247 12.92 21.00 -15.13
CA ARG A 247 12.53 22.37 -15.53
C ARG A 247 11.11 22.72 -15.10
N GLU A 248 10.17 21.77 -15.16
CA GLU A 248 8.80 21.95 -14.66
C GLU A 248 8.79 22.19 -13.14
N LYS A 249 9.54 21.39 -12.37
CA LYS A 249 9.70 21.59 -10.92
C LYS A 249 10.21 22.98 -10.56
N LYS A 250 11.15 23.55 -11.33
CA LYS A 250 11.61 24.93 -11.12
C LYS A 250 10.55 25.97 -11.50
N THR A 251 9.75 25.71 -12.54
CA THR A 251 8.70 26.64 -12.99
C THR A 251 7.54 26.70 -12.00
N TYR A 252 7.07 25.55 -11.49
CA TYR A 252 6.08 25.50 -10.40
C TYR A 252 6.59 26.13 -9.10
N PHE A 253 7.86 25.91 -8.75
CA PHE A 253 8.44 26.56 -7.57
C PHE A 253 8.50 28.08 -7.74
N PHE A 254 8.86 28.57 -8.93
CA PHE A 254 8.88 30.00 -9.22
C PHE A 254 7.47 30.60 -9.25
N THR A 255 6.47 29.96 -9.85
CA THR A 255 5.09 30.48 -9.84
C THR A 255 4.46 30.47 -8.45
N LEU A 256 4.67 29.43 -7.64
CA LEU A 256 4.24 29.41 -6.23
C LEU A 256 4.96 30.47 -5.39
N GLN A 257 6.25 30.67 -5.59
CA GLN A 257 7.02 31.70 -4.87
C GLN A 257 6.63 33.12 -5.30
N TRP A 258 6.32 33.35 -6.58
CA TRP A 258 5.86 34.64 -7.10
C TRP A 258 4.42 34.97 -6.66
N VAL A 259 3.52 33.97 -6.60
CA VAL A 259 2.17 34.12 -6.03
C VAL A 259 2.24 34.40 -4.52
N CYS A 260 3.12 33.72 -3.78
CA CYS A 260 3.38 34.04 -2.38
C CYS A 260 3.92 35.47 -2.18
N LEU A 261 4.86 35.92 -3.01
CA LEU A 261 5.46 37.26 -2.89
C LEU A 261 4.47 38.40 -3.24
N LYS A 262 3.53 38.18 -4.17
CA LYS A 262 2.46 39.15 -4.48
C LYS A 262 1.40 39.25 -3.37
N ASN A 263 1.10 38.16 -2.66
CA ASN A 263 0.12 38.18 -1.56
C ASN A 263 0.65 38.82 -0.27
N VAL A 264 1.97 38.87 -0.07
CA VAL A 264 2.59 39.53 1.09
C VAL A 264 2.75 41.04 0.88
N SER A 265 2.84 41.51 -0.37
CA SER A 265 2.97 42.94 -0.68
C SER A 265 1.63 43.71 -0.69
N HIS A 266 0.49 43.02 -0.86
CA HIS A 266 -0.84 43.63 -0.77
C HIS A 266 -1.39 43.77 0.67
N THR A 267 -0.84 43.04 1.64
CA THR A 267 -1.27 43.12 3.06
C THR A 267 -0.55 44.18 3.87
N LEU A 268 0.60 44.70 3.40
CA LEU A 268 1.36 45.74 4.11
C LEU A 268 0.95 47.18 3.73
N SER A 269 0.17 47.38 2.67
CA SER A 269 -0.34 48.72 2.27
C SER A 269 -1.66 49.12 2.92
N ASN A 270 -2.37 48.22 3.60
CA ASN A 270 -3.65 48.49 4.29
C ASN A 270 -3.54 48.64 5.83
N LEU A 271 -2.32 48.73 6.37
CA LEU A 271 -2.06 48.95 7.81
C LEU A 271 -1.51 50.36 8.11
N LYS A 272 -1.61 51.28 7.16
CA LYS A 272 -1.36 52.71 7.36
C LYS A 272 -2.55 53.52 6.86
N HIS A 273 -3.67 53.44 7.58
CA HIS A 273 -4.62 54.54 7.77
C HIS A 273 -5.49 54.24 8.99
#